data_AF-A0AA97HKB7-F1
#
_entry.id   AF-A0AA97HKB7-F1
#
_cell.length_a   1.000
_cell.length_b   1.000
_cell.length_c   1.000
_cell.angle_alpha   90.00
_cell.angle_beta   90.00
_cell.angle_gamma   90.00
#
_symmetry.space_group_name_H-M   'P 1'
#
loop_
_entity.id
_entity.type
_entity.pdbx_description
1 polymer ?
#
loop_
_entity_poly.entity_id
_entity_poly.type
_entity_poly.pdbx_seq_one_letter_code
_entity_poly.pdbx_strand_id
1 'polypeptide(L)'
;MALSLVLEATEVLEIFQWKQDQAAIDGVALERKQDLDDELAEVFCYTLLMANDLGIDLAEALKTKIEKNNAKYPVDKAKGSDKIYTEL
;
A
#
# COMPACT_ATOMS: atom_id res chain seq x y z
N MET A 1 3.08 14.27 11.34
CA MET A 1 2.62 13.81 10.02
C MET A 1 3.30 12.50 9.62
N ALA A 2 4.61 12.46 9.39
CA ALA A 2 5.28 11.19 9.03
C ALA A 2 5.17 10.11 10.12
N LEU A 3 5.28 10.50 11.40
CA LEU A 3 5.04 9.58 12.51
C LEU A 3 3.60 9.03 12.49
N SER A 4 2.59 9.90 12.35
CA SER A 4 1.18 9.51 12.28
C SER A 4 0.91 8.56 11.11
N LEU A 5 1.42 8.87 9.91
CA LEU A 5 1.32 7.97 8.76
C LEU A 5 1.85 6.56 9.06
N VAL A 6 2.98 6.47 9.78
CA VAL A 6 3.56 5.19 10.19
C VAL A 6 2.69 4.48 11.23
N LEU A 7 2.11 5.22 12.17
CA LEU A 7 1.19 4.66 13.17
C LEU A 7 -0.03 4.02 12.49
N GLU A 8 -0.73 4.75 11.62
CA GLU A 8 -1.93 4.19 10.97
C GLU A 8 -1.58 3.01 10.06
N ALA A 9 -0.42 3.05 9.40
CA ALA A 9 0.06 1.91 8.62
C ALA A 9 0.35 0.68 9.49
N THR A 10 0.72 0.87 10.76
CA THR A 10 0.87 -0.24 11.71
C THR A 10 -0.48 -0.77 12.22
N GLU A 11 -1.51 0.07 12.28
CA GLU A 11 -2.88 -0.38 12.61
C GLU A 11 -3.45 -1.27 11.49
N VAL A 12 -3.21 -0.90 10.22
CA VAL A 12 -3.48 -1.78 9.07
C VAL A 12 -2.74 -3.12 9.23
N LEU A 13 -1.46 -3.10 9.59
CA LEU A 13 -0.66 -4.32 9.78
C LEU A 13 -1.20 -5.21 10.91
N GLU A 14 -1.70 -4.62 12.00
CA GLU A 14 -2.23 -5.33 13.15
C GLU A 14 -3.42 -6.23 12.77
N ILE A 15 -4.26 -5.79 11.82
CA ILE A 15 -5.37 -6.58 11.28
C ILE A 15 -4.89 -7.95 10.76
N PHE A 16 -3.66 -8.02 10.22
CA PHE A 16 -3.11 -9.21 9.57
C PHE A 16 -2.02 -9.92 10.39
N GLN A 17 -1.65 -9.44 11.58
CA GLN A 17 -0.44 -9.85 12.33
C GLN A 17 -0.27 -11.38 12.50
N TRP A 18 -1.36 -12.13 12.53
CA TRP A 18 -1.37 -13.59 12.78
C TRP A 18 -1.87 -14.42 11.59
N LYS A 19 -2.01 -13.83 10.40
CA LYS A 19 -2.50 -14.52 9.20
C LYS A 19 -1.32 -14.89 8.30
N GLN A 20 -1.27 -16.15 7.84
CA GLN A 20 -0.12 -16.67 7.08
C GLN A 20 -0.48 -17.12 5.67
N ASP A 21 -1.67 -17.67 5.47
CA ASP A 21 -2.14 -18.08 4.14
C ASP A 21 -3.18 -17.09 3.57
N GLN A 22 -3.37 -17.14 2.26
CA GLN A 22 -4.26 -16.23 1.55
C GLN A 22 -5.72 -16.35 2.03
N ALA A 23 -6.18 -17.55 2.37
CA ALA A 23 -7.55 -17.74 2.85
C ALA A 23 -7.77 -17.09 4.22
N ALA A 24 -6.78 -17.13 5.10
CA ALA A 24 -6.80 -16.45 6.39
C ALA A 24 -6.73 -14.92 6.26
N ILE A 25 -5.97 -14.42 5.28
CA ILE A 25 -5.91 -12.98 4.95
C ILE A 25 -7.25 -12.49 4.39
N ASP A 26 -7.81 -13.19 3.40
CA ASP A 26 -9.10 -12.83 2.81
C ASP A 26 -10.23 -12.91 3.84
N GLY A 27 -10.18 -13.94 4.68
CA GLY A 27 -11.13 -14.12 5.78
C GLY A 27 -11.12 -12.96 6.77
N VAL A 28 -9.93 -12.54 7.24
CA VAL A 28 -9.84 -11.42 8.20
C VAL A 28 -10.18 -10.08 7.56
N ALA A 29 -9.81 -9.88 6.29
CA ALA A 29 -10.16 -8.66 5.55
C ALA A 29 -11.68 -8.50 5.41
N LEU A 30 -12.41 -9.62 5.27
CA LEU A 30 -13.87 -9.61 5.25
C LEU A 30 -14.47 -9.43 6.66
N GLU A 31 -13.92 -10.13 7.66
CA GLU A 31 -14.39 -10.07 9.06
C GLU A 31 -14.22 -8.68 9.66
N ARG A 32 -13.05 -8.06 9.45
CA ARG A 32 -12.67 -6.74 9.96
C ARG A 32 -12.73 -5.68 8.87
N LYS A 33 -13.66 -5.81 7.92
CA LYS A 33 -13.75 -4.92 6.76
C LYS A 33 -13.84 -3.44 7.15
N GLN A 34 -14.67 -3.11 8.14
CA GLN A 34 -14.85 -1.72 8.55
C GLN A 34 -13.56 -1.14 9.12
N ASP A 35 -12.93 -1.83 10.07
CA ASP A 35 -11.63 -1.43 10.62
C ASP A 35 -10.60 -1.24 9.49
N LEU A 36 -10.52 -2.18 8.55
CA LEU A 36 -9.59 -2.09 7.42
C LEU A 36 -9.87 -0.88 6.53
N ASP A 37 -11.14 -0.59 6.22
CA ASP A 37 -11.53 0.58 5.44
C ASP A 37 -11.13 1.88 6.15
N ASP A 38 -11.35 1.94 7.47
CA ASP A 38 -11.03 3.10 8.29
C ASP A 38 -9.51 3.32 8.36
N GLU A 39 -8.71 2.29 8.73
CA GLU A 39 -7.25 2.41 8.83
C GLU A 39 -6.59 2.76 7.49
N LEU A 40 -7.06 2.18 6.38
CA LEU A 40 -6.57 2.55 5.05
C LEU A 40 -6.91 4.00 4.68
N ALA A 41 -8.09 4.48 5.09
CA ALA A 41 -8.48 5.87 4.87
C ALA A 41 -7.60 6.82 5.69
N GLU A 42 -7.22 6.48 6.92
CA GLU A 42 -6.34 7.30 7.74
C GLU A 42 -4.92 7.38 7.17
N VAL A 43 -4.35 6.25 6.73
CA VAL A 43 -3.07 6.24 5.98
C VAL A 43 -3.13 7.17 4.77
N PHE A 44 -4.22 7.09 4.00
CA PHE A 44 -4.39 7.93 2.82
C PHE A 44 -4.54 9.41 3.19
N CYS A 45 -5.29 9.72 4.24
CA CYS A 45 -5.48 11.07 4.75
C CYS A 45 -4.15 11.72 5.13
N TYR A 46 -3.31 11.04 5.94
CA TYR A 46 -2.00 11.58 6.31
C TYR A 46 -1.05 11.72 5.12
N THR A 47 -1.16 10.84 4.12
CA THR A 47 -0.42 10.97 2.86
C THR A 47 -0.83 12.24 2.12
N LEU A 48 -2.14 12.51 1.98
CA LEU A 48 -2.67 13.71 1.34
C LEU A 48 -2.28 14.98 2.09
N LEU A 49 -2.42 14.99 3.41
CA LEU A 49 -2.05 16.13 4.25
C LEU A 49 -0.55 16.44 4.09
N MET A 50 0.31 15.42 4.12
CA MET A 50 1.75 15.62 3.96
C MET A 50 2.09 16.14 2.57
N ALA A 51 1.44 15.64 1.53
CA ALA A 51 1.64 16.13 0.17
C ALA A 51 1.23 17.60 0.05
N ASN A 52 0.09 17.99 0.61
CA ASN A 52 -0.38 19.37 0.65
C ASN A 52 0.63 20.29 1.36
N ASP A 53 1.06 19.92 2.57
CA ASP A 53 1.93 20.75 3.39
C ASP A 53 3.33 20.92 2.80
N LEU A 54 3.79 19.94 2.03
CA LEU A 54 5.09 19.97 1.33
C LEU A 54 5.00 20.51 -0.11
N GLY A 55 3.81 20.88 -0.59
CA GLY A 55 3.62 21.35 -1.96
C GLY A 55 3.89 20.28 -3.03
N ILE A 56 3.64 19.01 -2.71
CA ILE A 56 3.82 17.87 -3.60
C ILE A 56 2.52 17.63 -4.38
N ASP A 57 2.59 17.69 -5.71
CA ASP A 57 1.54 17.13 -6.56
C ASP A 57 1.62 15.60 -6.51
N LEU A 58 0.82 15.01 -5.61
CA LEU A 58 0.83 13.57 -5.39
C LEU A 58 0.38 12.78 -6.63
N ALA A 59 -0.51 13.34 -7.45
CA ALA A 59 -1.01 12.68 -8.65
C ALA A 59 0.08 12.59 -9.72
N GLU A 60 0.80 13.69 -9.98
CA GLU A 60 1.92 13.70 -10.92
C GLU A 60 3.10 12.86 -10.39
N ALA A 61 3.36 12.89 -9.07
CA ALA A 61 4.37 12.06 -8.44
C ALA A 61 4.07 10.55 -8.61
N LEU A 62 2.81 10.15 -8.43
CA LEU A 62 2.36 8.77 -8.63
C LEU A 62 2.49 8.34 -10.10
N LYS A 63 2.05 9.18 -11.04
CA LYS A 63 2.17 8.93 -12.48
C LYS A 63 3.64 8.73 -12.88
N THR A 64 4.52 9.65 -12.49
CA THR A 64 5.96 9.54 -12.73
C THR A 64 6.54 8.25 -12.14
N LYS A 65 6.07 7.83 -10.95
CA LYS A 65 6.51 6.60 -10.30
C LYS A 65 6.08 5.35 -11.08
N ILE A 66 4.84 5.32 -11.58
CA ILE A 66 4.34 4.22 -12.41
C ILE A 66 5.15 4.11 -13.71
N GLU A 67 5.41 5.22 -14.40
CA GLU A 67 6.23 5.24 -15.62
C GLU A 67 7.65 4.70 -15.36
N LYS A 68 8.28 5.12 -14.27
CA LYS A 68 9.59 4.59 -13.84
C LYS A 68 9.54 3.09 -13.53
N ASN A 69 8.49 2.62 -12.88
CA ASN A 69 8.33 1.19 -12.58
C ASN A 69 8.15 0.37 -13.87
N ASN A 70 7.36 0.85 -14.84
CA ASN A 70 7.18 0.18 -16.14
C ASN A 70 8.48 0.12 -16.95
N ALA A 71 9.31 1.17 -16.89
CA ALA A 71 10.62 1.17 -17.53
C ALA A 71 11.59 0.18 -16.85
N LYS A 72 11.49 0.04 -15.52
CA LYS A 72 12.31 -0.89 -14.73
C LYS A 72 11.85 -2.34 -14.84
N TYR A 73 10.55 -2.57 -15.01
CA TYR A 73 9.90 -3.88 -15.09
C TYR A 73 8.98 -3.92 -16.32
N PRO A 74 9.53 -4.12 -17.54
CA PRO A 74 8.70 -4.25 -18.73
C PRO A 74 7.74 -5.45 -18.56
N VAL A 75 6.47 -5.22 -18.91
CA VAL A 75 5.33 -6.12 -18.67
C VAL A 75 5.57 -7.54 -19.21
N ASP A 76 6.38 -7.67 -20.26
CA ASP A 76 6.79 -8.95 -20.86
C ASP A 76 7.59 -9.86 -19.90
N LYS A 77 8.18 -9.32 -18.83
CA LYS A 77 8.93 -10.08 -17.80
C LYS A 77 8.11 -10.42 -16.54
N ALA A 78 6.92 -9.86 -16.39
CA ALA A 78 6.14 -9.94 -15.14
C ALA A 78 4.74 -10.57 -15.32
N LYS A 79 4.39 -11.00 -16.54
CA LYS A 79 3.08 -11.60 -16.82
C LYS A 79 3.01 -13.02 -16.21
N GLY A 80 2.39 -13.15 -15.03
CA GLY A 80 2.04 -14.43 -14.41
C GLY A 80 2.98 -14.94 -13.31
N SER A 81 3.69 -14.07 -12.59
CA SER A 81 4.55 -14.48 -11.48
C SER A 81 4.34 -13.60 -10.25
N ASP A 82 3.81 -14.19 -9.17
CA ASP A 82 3.67 -13.58 -7.84
C ASP A 82 5.00 -13.50 -7.07
N LYS A 83 6.13 -13.77 -7.72
CA LYS A 83 7.45 -13.74 -7.07
C LYS A 83 7.88 -12.31 -6.76
N ILE A 84 8.21 -12.10 -5.49
CA ILE A 84 8.97 -10.94 -5.02
C ILE A 84 10.35 -10.96 -5.68
N TYR A 85 10.75 -9.80 -6.20
CA TYR A 85 11.87 -9.54 -7.12
C TYR A 85 13.29 -9.91 -6.64
N THR A 86 13.46 -10.58 -5.50
CA THR A 86 14.77 -11.11 -5.07
C THR A 86 15.17 -12.39 -5.79
N GLU A 87 14.31 -12.96 -6.63
CA GLU A 87 14.55 -14.19 -7.38
C GLU A 87 14.20 -14.07 -8.89
N LEU A 88 14.46 -12.91 -9.51
CA LEU A 88 14.46 -12.77 -10.97
C LEU A 88 15.86 -12.92 -11.56
#